data_AF-A0A842SC11-F1
#
_entry.id   AF-A0A842SC11-F1
#
_cell.length_a   1.000
_cell.length_b   1.000
_cell.length_c   1.000
_cell.angle_alpha   90.00
_cell.angle_beta   90.00
_cell.angle_gamma   90.00
#
_symmetry.space_group_name_H-M   'P 1'
#
loop_
_entity.id
_entity.type
_entity.pdbx_description
1 polymer ?
#
loop_
_entity_poly.entity_id
_entity_poly.type
_entity_poly.pdbx_seq_one_letter_code
_entity_poly.pdbx_strand_id
1 'polypeptide(L)'
;MEEDSSSSQTNIIILGRGGQGCVTASQLIAEAAFLSGNYNDVHAYPSFGAERRGAPVQAYAKLSKNEKIWDRSFIEHPDILIVFDETVIEEEIVASLKENGIFIINSNKNPESFKKKYNLTQETKVIVADINKLAIEHDFTIDGNPVINTPILGLLA
;
A
#
# COMPACT_ATOMS: atom_id res chain seq x y z
N MET A 1 -22.74 21.37 12.30
CA MET A 1 -22.93 19.98 12.74
C MET A 1 -22.59 19.16 11.52
N GLU A 2 -21.30 18.84 11.36
CA GLU A 2 -20.83 18.00 10.27
C GLU A 2 -21.31 16.58 10.58
N GLU A 3 -22.18 16.07 9.72
CA GLU A 3 -22.54 14.65 9.76
C GLU A 3 -21.28 13.87 9.46
N ASP A 4 -20.81 13.14 10.46
CA ASP A 4 -19.82 12.08 10.34
C ASP A 4 -20.38 11.01 9.38
N SER A 5 -20.21 11.24 8.09
CA SER A 5 -20.43 10.23 7.07
C SER A 5 -19.42 9.13 7.34
N SER A 6 -19.87 8.02 7.92
CA SER A 6 -19.16 6.74 7.94
C SER A 6 -18.46 6.55 6.59
N SER A 7 -17.14 6.75 6.56
CA SER A 7 -16.43 6.98 5.31
C SER A 7 -16.48 5.71 4.47
N SER A 8 -17.31 5.68 3.43
CA SER A 8 -17.37 4.58 2.45
C SER A 8 -16.11 4.50 1.55
N GLN A 9 -15.04 5.18 1.97
CA GLN A 9 -13.79 5.33 1.28
C GLN A 9 -12.71 4.45 1.92
N THR A 10 -11.93 3.78 1.08
CA THR A 10 -10.74 3.02 1.47
C THR A 10 -9.52 3.73 0.91
N ASN A 11 -8.64 4.15 1.80
CA ASN A 11 -7.43 4.90 1.50
C ASN A 11 -6.20 3.99 1.64
N ILE A 12 -5.40 3.91 0.59
CA ILE A 12 -4.28 2.98 0.50
C ILE A 12 -3.01 3.76 0.17
N ILE A 13 -1.96 3.55 0.96
CA ILE A 13 -0.61 4.04 0.69
C ILE A 13 0.28 2.87 0.34
N ILE A 14 1.09 3.03 -0.70
CA ILE A 14 2.09 2.06 -1.15
C ILE A 14 3.47 2.73 -1.11
N LEU A 15 4.41 2.10 -0.42
CA LEU A 15 5.80 2.54 -0.33
C LEU A 15 6.73 1.53 -1.00
N GLY A 16 7.74 2.05 -1.68
CA GLY A 16 8.84 1.23 -2.17
C GLY A 16 9.90 2.09 -2.83
N ARG A 17 10.64 1.48 -3.75
CA ARG A 17 11.71 2.15 -4.50
C ARG A 17 11.36 2.27 -5.97
N GLY A 18 11.89 3.32 -6.60
CA GLY A 18 11.79 3.53 -8.04
C GLY A 18 12.25 2.31 -8.81
N GLY A 19 11.35 1.75 -9.63
CA GLY A 19 11.57 0.50 -10.38
C GLY A 19 10.94 -0.76 -9.77
N GLN A 20 10.40 -0.70 -8.54
CA GLN A 20 9.70 -1.85 -7.92
C GLN A 20 8.21 -1.93 -8.29
N GLY A 21 7.68 -0.95 -9.02
CA GLY A 21 6.31 -0.98 -9.55
C GLY A 21 5.22 -0.49 -8.57
N CYS A 22 5.55 0.35 -7.58
CA CYS A 22 4.55 0.88 -6.63
C CYS A 22 3.43 1.68 -7.32
N VAL A 23 3.76 2.49 -8.33
CA VAL A 23 2.78 3.27 -9.11
C VAL A 23 1.86 2.33 -9.90
N THR A 24 2.44 1.31 -10.53
CA THR A 24 1.66 0.30 -11.25
C THR A 24 0.75 -0.47 -10.29
N ALA A 25 1.23 -0.80 -9.09
CA ALA A 25 0.43 -1.49 -8.09
C ALA A 25 -0.77 -0.66 -7.62
N SER A 26 -0.61 0.65 -7.39
CA SER A 26 -1.74 1.50 -6.99
C SER A 26 -2.77 1.63 -8.12
N GLN A 27 -2.32 1.74 -9.36
CA GLN A 27 -3.19 1.74 -10.54
C GLN A 27 -3.96 0.42 -10.67
N LEU A 28 -3.28 -0.73 -10.53
CA LEU A 28 -3.93 -2.04 -10.58
C LEU A 28 -4.99 -2.22 -9.49
N ILE A 29 -4.73 -1.75 -8.26
CA ILE A 29 -5.73 -1.78 -7.19
C ILE A 29 -6.96 -0.94 -7.56
N ALA A 30 -6.76 0.30 -8.01
CA ALA A 30 -7.87 1.18 -8.38
C ALA A 30 -8.67 0.61 -9.56
N GLU A 31 -8.00 0.11 -10.59
CA GLU A 31 -8.63 -0.50 -11.76
C GLU A 31 -9.41 -1.76 -11.38
N ALA A 32 -8.83 -2.66 -10.59
CA ALA A 32 -9.52 -3.86 -10.10
C ALA A 32 -10.75 -3.51 -9.25
N ALA A 33 -10.63 -2.51 -8.37
CA ALA A 33 -11.75 -2.02 -7.56
C ALA A 33 -12.89 -1.47 -8.42
N PHE A 34 -12.58 -0.65 -9.43
CA PHE A 34 -13.58 -0.11 -10.36
C PHE A 34 -14.24 -1.22 -11.18
N LEU A 35 -13.44 -2.13 -11.75
CA LEU A 35 -13.94 -3.26 -12.55
C LEU A 35 -14.79 -4.25 -11.75
N SER A 36 -14.63 -4.30 -10.41
CA SER A 36 -15.46 -5.13 -9.55
C SER A 36 -16.93 -4.70 -9.50
N GLY A 37 -17.24 -3.47 -9.91
CA GLY A 37 -18.58 -2.87 -9.79
C GLY A 37 -18.99 -2.49 -8.36
N ASN A 38 -18.13 -2.73 -7.37
CA ASN A 38 -18.40 -2.40 -5.96
C ASN A 38 -17.97 -0.98 -5.56
N TYR A 39 -17.25 -0.27 -6.45
CA TYR A 39 -16.71 1.07 -6.20
C TYR A 39 -17.19 2.03 -7.29
N ASN A 40 -17.88 3.10 -6.87
CA ASN A 40 -18.44 4.12 -7.76
C ASN A 40 -17.36 5.06 -8.31
N ASP A 41 -16.33 5.34 -7.52
CA ASP A 41 -15.22 6.23 -7.92
C ASP A 41 -13.90 5.77 -7.33
N VAL A 42 -12.82 5.88 -8.12
CA VAL A 42 -11.47 5.43 -7.72
C VAL A 42 -10.42 6.40 -8.24
N HIS A 43 -9.37 6.62 -7.46
CA HIS A 43 -8.19 7.37 -7.88
C HIS A 43 -6.92 6.58 -7.56
N ALA A 44 -5.94 6.66 -8.47
CA ALA A 44 -4.57 6.24 -8.21
C ALA A 44 -3.62 7.34 -8.68
N TYR A 45 -2.65 7.69 -7.86
CA TYR A 45 -1.68 8.74 -8.17
C TYR A 45 -0.38 8.54 -7.39
N PRO A 46 0.76 8.96 -7.94
CA PRO A 46 2.03 8.87 -7.23
C PRO A 46 2.36 10.12 -6.40
N SER A 47 3.35 10.01 -5.52
CA SER A 47 4.16 11.11 -4.99
C SER A 47 5.63 10.72 -5.02
N PHE A 48 6.42 11.51 -5.75
CA PHE A 48 7.86 11.38 -5.81
C PHE A 48 8.48 12.73 -6.20
N GLY A 49 9.72 12.95 -5.75
CA GLY A 49 10.51 14.14 -6.10
C GLY A 49 11.24 13.97 -7.45
N ALA A 50 12.53 14.34 -7.50
CA ALA A 50 13.36 14.06 -8.67
C ALA A 50 13.56 12.55 -8.85
N GLU A 51 12.80 11.94 -9.76
CA GLU A 51 12.78 10.50 -9.97
C GLU A 51 14.14 9.96 -10.44
N ARG A 52 14.65 8.96 -9.72
CA ARG A 52 15.75 8.09 -10.15
C ARG A 52 15.49 6.67 -9.66
N ARG A 53 15.98 5.66 -10.39
CA ARG A 53 15.88 4.25 -9.98
C ARG A 53 16.42 4.08 -8.56
N GLY A 54 15.70 3.35 -7.73
CA GLY A 54 16.06 3.11 -6.33
C GLY A 54 15.69 4.24 -5.35
N ALA A 55 15.28 5.42 -5.79
CA ALA A 55 14.79 6.46 -4.86
C ALA A 55 13.50 6.01 -4.15
N PRO A 56 13.23 6.47 -2.91
CA PRO A 56 11.93 6.27 -2.27
C PRO A 56 10.80 6.78 -3.16
N VAL A 57 9.75 5.97 -3.28
CA VAL A 57 8.54 6.26 -4.06
C VAL A 57 7.34 5.95 -3.20
N GLN A 58 6.40 6.88 -3.19
CA GLN A 58 5.08 6.69 -2.60
C GLN A 58 4.02 6.70 -3.71
N ALA A 59 3.02 5.86 -3.57
CA ALA A 59 1.84 5.87 -4.42
C ALA A 59 0.59 5.70 -3.57
N TYR A 60 -0.52 6.21 -4.08
CA TYR A 60 -1.80 6.24 -3.38
C TYR A 60 -2.88 5.60 -4.22
N ALA A 61 -3.83 4.96 -3.55
CA ALA A 61 -5.13 4.63 -4.12
C ALA A 61 -6.24 5.09 -3.15
N LYS A 62 -7.26 5.78 -3.68
CA LYS A 62 -8.49 6.12 -2.96
C LYS A 62 -9.65 5.42 -3.65
N LEU A 63 -10.43 4.65 -2.90
CA LEU A 63 -11.53 3.85 -3.44
C LEU A 63 -12.82 4.22 -2.72
N SER A 64 -13.86 4.67 -3.42
CA SER A 64 -15.14 5.06 -2.82
C SER A 64 -16.27 4.17 -3.31
N LYS A 65 -17.04 3.59 -2.38
CA LYS A 65 -18.17 2.72 -2.73
C LYS A 65 -19.36 3.49 -3.27
N ASN A 66 -19.69 4.61 -2.66
CA ASN A 66 -20.98 5.29 -2.89
C ASN A 66 -20.82 6.68 -3.51
N GLU A 67 -19.74 7.40 -3.19
CA GLU A 67 -19.62 8.84 -3.47
C GLU A 67 -18.47 9.17 -4.43
N LYS A 68 -18.53 10.33 -5.08
CA LYS A 68 -17.40 10.85 -5.87
C LYS A 68 -16.29 11.34 -4.96
N ILE A 69 -15.04 11.09 -5.34
CA ILE A 69 -13.87 11.53 -4.61
C ILE A 69 -13.49 12.93 -5.08
N TRP A 70 -13.81 13.95 -4.29
CA TRP A 70 -13.40 15.33 -4.59
C TRP A 70 -12.02 15.66 -4.06
N ASP A 71 -11.60 15.00 -2.99
CA ASP A 71 -10.33 15.24 -2.34
C ASP A 71 -9.14 14.69 -3.15
N ARG A 72 -8.31 15.62 -3.63
CA ARG A 72 -7.08 15.37 -4.41
C ARG A 72 -5.81 15.47 -3.56
N SER A 73 -5.94 15.72 -2.26
CA SER A 73 -4.79 15.79 -1.34
C SER A 73 -4.16 14.42 -1.10
N PHE A 74 -2.99 14.40 -0.47
CA PHE A 74 -2.37 13.16 -0.01
C PHE A 74 -3.20 12.49 1.09
N ILE A 75 -3.04 11.19 1.23
CA ILE A 75 -3.71 10.42 2.28
C ILE A 75 -2.96 10.68 3.59
N GLU A 76 -3.64 11.29 4.56
CA GLU A 76 -3.11 11.53 5.90
C GLU A 76 -3.27 10.31 6.81
N HIS A 77 -4.39 9.58 6.70
CA HIS A 77 -4.70 8.42 7.54
C HIS A 77 -5.15 7.23 6.67
N PRO A 78 -4.23 6.35 6.25
CA PRO A 78 -4.57 5.21 5.41
C PRO A 78 -5.34 4.13 6.19
N ASP A 79 -6.21 3.42 5.49
CA ASP A 79 -6.80 2.15 5.92
C ASP A 79 -5.84 0.98 5.67
N ILE A 80 -5.03 1.09 4.60
CA ILE A 80 -4.09 0.06 4.19
C ILE A 80 -2.74 0.70 3.87
N LEU A 81 -1.68 0.21 4.50
CA LEU A 81 -0.29 0.55 4.19
C LEU A 81 0.40 -0.66 3.59
N ILE A 82 0.93 -0.55 2.37
CA ILE A 82 1.64 -1.62 1.66
C ILE A 82 3.09 -1.20 1.46
N VAL A 83 4.04 -2.02 1.90
CA VAL A 83 5.48 -1.69 1.82
C VAL A 83 6.24 -2.75 1.06
N PHE A 84 6.85 -2.36 -0.05
CA PHE A 84 7.62 -3.24 -0.94
C PHE A 84 9.07 -3.40 -0.46
N ASP A 85 9.58 -2.42 0.29
CA ASP A 85 10.93 -2.39 0.82
C ASP A 85 10.94 -1.69 2.19
N GLU A 86 11.41 -2.39 3.23
CA GLU A 86 11.44 -1.85 4.60
C GLU A 86 12.32 -0.60 4.75
N THR A 87 13.30 -0.43 3.86
CA THR A 87 14.31 0.63 3.95
C THR A 87 13.80 2.01 3.54
N VAL A 88 12.58 2.09 3.01
CA VAL A 88 11.90 3.37 2.69
C VAL A 88 10.81 3.74 3.70
N ILE A 89 10.66 2.98 4.79
CA ILE A 89 9.69 3.27 5.82
C ILE A 89 10.16 4.47 6.65
N GLU A 90 9.29 5.47 6.75
CA GLU A 90 9.35 6.56 7.72
C GLU A 90 8.47 6.21 8.92
N GLU A 91 8.87 6.52 10.15
CA GLU A 91 8.10 6.09 11.34
C GLU A 91 6.73 6.78 11.40
N GLU A 92 6.68 8.03 10.96
CA GLU A 92 5.50 8.88 10.89
C GLU A 92 4.40 8.28 10.01
N ILE A 93 4.77 7.65 8.89
CA ILE A 93 3.78 7.06 7.98
C ILE A 93 3.14 5.81 8.56
N VAL A 94 3.90 5.03 9.33
CA VAL A 94 3.35 3.86 10.03
C VAL A 94 2.47 4.31 11.18
N ALA A 95 2.88 5.36 11.90
CA ALA A 95 2.07 5.97 12.95
C ALA A 95 0.77 6.62 12.43
N SER A 96 0.73 6.99 11.15
CA SER A 96 -0.46 7.56 10.51
C SER A 96 -1.55 6.53 10.17
N LEU A 97 -1.20 5.23 10.15
CA LEU A 97 -2.12 4.12 9.88
C LEU A 97 -3.25 4.11 10.92
N LYS A 98 -4.49 3.96 10.46
CA LYS A 98 -5.66 3.83 11.36
C LYS A 98 -5.48 2.66 12.33
N GLU A 99 -6.05 2.77 13.53
CA GLU A 99 -5.88 1.77 14.60
C GLU A 99 -6.26 0.35 14.16
N ASN A 100 -7.34 0.21 13.39
CA ASN A 100 -7.83 -1.04 12.79
C ASN A 100 -7.33 -1.28 11.35
N GLY A 101 -6.29 -0.57 10.94
CA GLY A 101 -5.74 -0.62 9.59
C GLY A 101 -5.01 -1.93 9.27
N ILE A 102 -4.69 -2.11 8.00
CA ILE A 102 -3.94 -3.26 7.49
C ILE A 102 -2.54 -2.80 7.10
N PHE A 103 -1.52 -3.43 7.68
CA PHE A 103 -0.13 -3.21 7.33
C PHE A 103 0.44 -4.43 6.61
N ILE A 104 0.68 -4.30 5.31
CA ILE A 104 1.28 -5.33 4.45
C ILE A 104 2.73 -4.95 4.19
N ILE A 105 3.66 -5.88 4.42
CA ILE A 105 5.09 -5.62 4.25
C ILE A 105 5.82 -6.80 3.62
N ASN A 106 6.59 -6.50 2.59
CA ASN A 106 7.54 -7.44 1.98
C ASN A 106 8.76 -7.56 2.88
N SER A 107 8.84 -8.65 3.65
CA SER A 107 9.90 -8.91 4.61
C SER A 107 9.99 -10.39 4.95
N ASN A 108 11.14 -10.82 5.45
CA ASN A 108 11.37 -12.13 6.05
C ASN A 108 11.23 -12.14 7.58
N LYS A 109 10.88 -10.99 8.19
CA LYS A 109 10.73 -10.84 9.65
C LYS A 109 9.36 -11.31 10.13
N ASN A 110 9.23 -11.50 11.44
CA ASN A 110 7.96 -11.87 12.06
C ASN A 110 7.00 -10.65 12.13
N PRO A 111 5.69 -10.79 11.83
CA PRO A 111 4.69 -9.73 11.99
C PRO A 111 4.73 -9.01 13.36
N GLU A 112 4.92 -9.75 14.46
CA GLU A 112 4.96 -9.20 15.82
C GLU A 112 6.17 -8.27 16.03
N SER A 113 7.26 -8.47 15.27
CA SER A 113 8.41 -7.57 15.33
C SER A 113 8.06 -6.16 14.82
N PHE A 114 7.18 -6.05 13.82
CA PHE A 114 6.72 -4.77 13.29
C PHE A 114 5.71 -4.11 14.23
N LYS A 115 4.79 -4.89 14.82
CA LYS A 115 3.88 -4.38 15.86
C LYS A 115 4.65 -3.74 17.01
N LYS A 116 5.65 -4.45 17.53
CA LYS A 116 6.50 -3.94 18.62
C LYS A 116 7.34 -2.73 18.18
N LYS A 117 7.95 -2.78 16.99
CA LYS A 117 8.82 -1.70 16.49
C LYS A 117 8.05 -0.38 16.34
N TYR A 118 6.85 -0.41 15.78
CA TYR A 118 6.06 0.78 15.46
C TYR A 118 4.93 1.04 16.46
N ASN A 119 4.90 0.32 17.59
CA ASN A 119 3.88 0.44 18.64
C ASN A 119 2.44 0.37 18.09
N LEU A 120 2.20 -0.57 17.15
CA LEU A 120 0.89 -0.78 16.53
C LEU A 120 -0.10 -1.39 17.52
N THR A 121 -1.38 -1.06 17.37
CA THR A 121 -2.44 -1.57 18.25
C THR A 121 -2.67 -3.06 18.00
N GLN A 122 -3.40 -3.71 18.90
CA GLN A 122 -3.82 -5.11 18.70
C GLN A 122 -4.84 -5.27 17.57
N GLU A 123 -5.54 -4.19 17.21
CA GLU A 123 -6.54 -4.17 16.13
C GLU A 123 -5.89 -4.06 14.74
N THR A 124 -4.65 -3.57 14.67
CA THR A 124 -3.90 -3.49 13.41
C THR A 124 -3.57 -4.88 12.88
N LYS A 125 -4.03 -5.19 11.67
CA LYS A 125 -3.70 -6.45 10.98
C LYS A 125 -2.35 -6.31 10.28
N VAL A 126 -1.34 -7.02 10.77
CA VAL A 126 0.00 -7.05 10.14
C VAL A 126 0.16 -8.32 9.31
N ILE A 127 0.42 -8.16 8.01
CA ILE A 127 0.65 -9.24 7.05
C ILE A 127 2.08 -9.11 6.53
N VAL A 128 2.86 -10.17 6.69
CA VAL A 128 4.25 -10.22 6.24
C VAL A 128 4.43 -11.39 5.28
N ALA A 129 5.09 -11.14 4.15
CA ALA A 129 5.52 -12.18 3.22
C ALA A 129 6.85 -11.82 2.57
N ASP A 130 7.72 -12.79 2.36
CA ASP A 130 8.99 -12.59 1.64
C ASP A 130 8.76 -12.75 0.14
N ILE A 131 8.24 -11.69 -0.47
CA ILE A 131 7.90 -11.66 -1.90
C ILE A 131 9.17 -11.71 -2.76
N ASN A 132 10.28 -11.15 -2.27
CA ASN A 132 11.56 -11.23 -2.97
C ASN A 132 12.02 -12.68 -3.11
N LYS A 133 12.01 -13.44 -2.02
CA LYS A 133 12.35 -14.85 -2.03
C LYS A 133 11.42 -15.65 -2.93
N LEU A 134 10.10 -15.43 -2.80
CA LEU A 134 9.11 -16.11 -3.64
C LEU A 134 9.33 -15.84 -5.13
N ALA A 135 9.61 -14.59 -5.50
CA ALA A 135 9.88 -14.22 -6.89
C ALA A 135 11.13 -14.90 -7.44
N ILE A 136 12.20 -15.00 -6.64
CA ILE A 136 13.44 -15.69 -7.03
C ILE A 136 13.22 -17.21 -7.16
N GLU A 137 12.53 -17.83 -6.20
CA GLU A 137 12.28 -19.28 -6.20
C GLU A 137 11.44 -19.75 -7.41
N HIS A 138 10.63 -18.85 -7.97
CA HIS A 138 9.75 -19.13 -9.10
C HIS A 138 10.22 -18.50 -10.43
N ASP A 139 11.47 -18.04 -10.51
CA ASP A 139 12.04 -17.35 -11.69
C ASP A 139 11.17 -16.15 -12.17
N PHE A 140 10.41 -15.54 -11.26
CA PHE A 140 9.54 -14.39 -11.52
C PHE A 140 10.35 -13.09 -11.40
N THR A 141 11.32 -12.93 -12.31
CA THR A 141 12.26 -11.82 -12.33
C THR A 141 12.28 -11.11 -13.69
N ILE A 142 12.63 -9.83 -13.70
CA ILE A 142 12.87 -9.04 -14.91
C ILE A 142 14.29 -8.47 -14.81
N ASP A 143 15.14 -8.80 -15.79
CA ASP A 143 16.57 -8.45 -15.78
C ASP A 143 17.28 -8.87 -14.48
N GLY A 144 16.91 -10.03 -13.93
CA GLY A 144 17.45 -10.55 -12.67
C GLY A 144 16.92 -9.86 -11.40
N ASN A 145 15.99 -8.92 -11.51
CA ASN A 145 15.35 -8.26 -10.36
C ASN A 145 13.99 -8.92 -10.06
N PRO A 146 13.68 -9.21 -8.79
CA PRO A 146 12.41 -9.81 -8.41
C PRO A 146 11.22 -8.89 -8.73
N VAL A 147 10.16 -9.48 -9.29
CA VAL A 147 8.90 -8.77 -9.55
C VAL A 147 8.03 -8.81 -8.30
N ILE A 148 7.92 -7.66 -7.61
CA ILE A 148 7.25 -7.56 -6.30
C ILE A 148 5.79 -7.06 -6.43
N ASN A 149 5.56 -6.14 -7.37
CA ASN A 149 4.31 -5.38 -7.48
C ASN A 149 3.06 -6.24 -7.66
N THR A 150 3.11 -7.34 -8.42
CA THR A 150 1.93 -8.19 -8.64
C THR A 150 1.71 -9.19 -7.50
N PRO A 151 2.70 -9.97 -7.05
CA PRO A 151 2.47 -10.98 -6.02
C PRO A 151 2.04 -10.39 -4.67
N ILE A 152 2.55 -9.21 -4.32
CA ILE A 152 2.19 -8.55 -3.06
C ILE A 152 0.71 -8.12 -3.01
N LEU A 153 0.09 -7.84 -4.16
CA LEU A 153 -1.35 -7.53 -4.22
C LEU A 153 -2.21 -8.75 -3.90
N GLY A 154 -1.70 -9.97 -4.10
CA GLY A 154 -2.38 -11.20 -3.69
C GLY A 154 -2.60 -11.29 -2.18
N LEU A 155 -1.88 -10.51 -1.37
CA LEU A 155 -2.06 -10.43 0.09
C LEU A 155 -3.28 -9.60 0.51
N LEU A 156 -3.92 -8.89 -0.44
CA LEU A 156 -5.16 -8.15 -0.21
C LEU A 156 -6.43 -9.03 -0.32
N ALA A 157 -6.32 -10.23 -0.90
CA ALA A 157 -7.44 -11.14 -1.20
C ALA A 157 -7.78 -12.08 -0.03
#